data_AF-A0A963PC49-F1
#
_entry.id   AF-A0A963PC49-F1
#
_cell.length_a   1.000
_cell.length_b   1.000
_cell.length_c   1.000
_cell.angle_alpha   90.00
_cell.angle_beta   90.00
_cell.angle_gamma   90.00
#
_symmetry.space_group_name_H-M   'P 1'
#
loop_
_entity.id
_entity.type
_entity.pdbx_description
1 polymer ?
#
loop_
_entity_poly.entity_id
_entity_poly.type
_entity_poly.pdbx_seq_one_letter_code
_entity_poly.pdbx_strand_id
1 'polypeptide(L)'
;MTDALSPLASRMSRVVREHEVLRVAGWMTGDEPTAVANAAIEEVLRWAQRRCGGQLPPEAWERKSFDYLSGGRNSSCVHLQAGTSDLWAIRADDPDKTVAERVWTTEVVVGLLPDQPAKFSARLMVSTPEADLQIEPHTPGFIQQVVENCKLISGQKLLSVAPAVHETEADAEDLIDYLTEPSRQLPIFAVTLAENGQADHPTLDTAALSRATLGIGHVALLHPAATWRLTERFGKFKSVFGGAARVYLPGFSDDADPYIHRLVLANQLDTAEGAARATRWMRQLAAQESVLRAKLGRDVLPFAAIRNANLQLRQQNLRNEDASASDQLVAANDRIDALEKQIASMGSEQDYYIAEYEKERARAELSESQSQKSAYRIQQLTDQLKAKGDDPDKDIAIPASWQELSAWCDEQLAGRLVLTPNAHRGARNPVFTDVETAARSLLWLASDCRDQRIKGGGGSINNVTIMDGIQNASCGADTYEFDWNGRRFSADWHIKNGGNTRDPSRCLRIYYCFDPQTQQIVVSDMPAHRRTGAT
;
A
#
# COMPACT_ATOMS: atom_id res chain seq x y z
N MET A 1 20.80 29.55 30.35
CA MET A 1 19.44 29.95 29.93
C MET A 1 18.52 28.75 29.67
N THR A 2 19.04 27.55 29.45
CA THR A 2 18.27 26.31 29.22
C THR A 2 17.62 25.71 30.48
N ASP A 3 18.19 25.90 31.68
CA ASP A 3 17.62 25.36 32.93
C ASP A 3 16.41 26.13 33.49
N ALA A 4 16.22 27.40 33.08
CA ALA A 4 15.13 28.23 33.60
C ALA A 4 13.76 27.94 32.94
N LEU A 5 13.76 27.21 31.81
CA LEU A 5 12.56 26.88 31.03
C LEU A 5 12.06 25.44 31.25
N SER A 6 12.85 24.57 31.88
CA SER A 6 12.45 23.19 32.22
C SER A 6 11.15 23.09 33.04
N PRO A 7 10.86 23.97 34.02
CA PRO A 7 9.59 23.96 34.75
C PRO A 7 8.40 24.53 33.96
N LEU A 8 8.67 25.28 32.89
CA LEU A 8 7.66 25.81 31.96
C LEU A 8 7.29 24.76 30.91
N ALA A 9 8.27 23.99 30.41
CA ALA A 9 8.04 22.88 29.49
C ALA A 9 7.21 21.74 30.10
N SER A 10 7.34 21.48 31.42
CA SER A 10 6.50 20.52 32.14
C SER A 10 5.08 21.03 32.45
N ARG A 11 4.84 22.33 32.27
CA ARG A 11 3.53 23.00 32.44
C ARG A 11 2.83 23.32 31.12
N MET A 12 3.50 23.15 29.99
CA MET A 12 2.83 23.24 28.69
C MET A 12 1.95 22.00 28.51
N SER A 13 0.67 22.22 28.24
CA SER A 13 -0.25 21.14 27.86
C SER A 13 0.36 20.38 26.69
N ARG A 14 0.61 19.08 26.86
CA ARG A 14 1.04 18.24 25.75
C ARG A 14 -0.03 18.32 24.66
N VAL A 15 0.40 18.61 23.44
CA VAL A 15 -0.52 18.71 22.29
C VAL A 15 -1.13 17.33 22.08
N VAL A 16 -2.44 17.21 22.31
CA VAL A 16 -3.18 15.99 21.99
C VAL A 16 -3.38 15.95 20.48
N ARG A 17 -2.96 14.85 19.86
CA ARG A 17 -3.05 14.63 18.41
C ARG A 17 -4.02 13.50 18.14
N GLU A 18 -4.86 13.66 17.13
CA GLU A 18 -5.70 12.59 16.62
C GLU A 18 -4.94 11.90 15.48
N HIS A 19 -4.77 10.58 15.61
CA HIS A 19 -4.14 9.73 14.61
C HIS A 19 -5.18 8.79 14.05
N GLU A 20 -5.28 8.74 12.72
CA GLU A 20 -6.09 7.73 12.07
C GLU A 20 -5.32 6.41 11.93
N VAL A 21 -5.90 5.35 12.46
CA VAL A 21 -5.24 4.04 12.57
C VAL A 21 -5.57 3.15 11.39
N LEU A 22 -6.85 2.95 11.09
CA LEU A 22 -7.30 2.09 9.99
C LEU A 22 -8.71 2.43 9.51
N ARG A 23 -9.03 1.95 8.30
CA ARG A 23 -10.35 2.05 7.67
C ARG A 23 -10.78 0.69 7.14
N VAL A 24 -11.98 0.24 7.48
CA VAL A 24 -12.62 -0.92 6.86
C VAL A 24 -13.77 -0.41 6.00
N ALA A 25 -13.89 -0.90 4.77
CA ALA A 25 -15.01 -0.60 3.91
C ALA A 25 -15.34 -1.82 3.05
N GLY A 26 -16.62 -2.06 2.83
CA GLY A 26 -17.08 -3.17 2.01
C GLY A 26 -18.58 -3.14 1.76
N TRP A 27 -19.02 -4.07 0.92
CA TRP A 27 -20.43 -4.29 0.63
C TRP A 27 -20.91 -5.55 1.33
N MET A 28 -22.12 -5.54 1.85
CA MET A 28 -22.71 -6.72 2.48
C MET A 28 -23.64 -7.39 1.49
N THR A 29 -23.33 -8.64 1.15
CA THR A 29 -24.09 -9.39 0.15
C THR A 29 -25.32 -10.04 0.79
N GLY A 30 -26.47 -9.97 0.13
CA GLY A 30 -27.69 -10.68 0.51
C GLY A 30 -28.88 -10.24 -0.32
N ASP A 31 -29.90 -11.11 -0.40
CA ASP A 31 -31.10 -10.86 -1.20
C ASP A 31 -31.97 -9.73 -0.63
N GLU A 32 -31.84 -9.45 0.67
CA GLU A 32 -32.59 -8.44 1.42
C GLU A 32 -31.62 -7.42 2.05
N PRO A 33 -31.18 -6.37 1.32
CA PRO A 33 -30.19 -5.40 1.81
C PRO A 33 -30.56 -4.77 3.15
N THR A 34 -31.83 -4.45 3.36
CA THR A 34 -32.34 -3.86 4.61
C THR A 34 -32.17 -4.81 5.79
N ALA A 35 -32.45 -6.11 5.62
CA ALA A 35 -32.30 -7.10 6.69
C ALA A 35 -30.82 -7.27 7.07
N VAL A 36 -29.93 -7.32 6.08
CA VAL A 36 -28.49 -7.43 6.29
C VAL A 36 -27.91 -6.19 6.98
N ALA A 37 -28.32 -5.00 6.57
CA ALA A 37 -27.93 -3.74 7.23
C ALA A 37 -28.39 -3.70 8.69
N ASN A 38 -29.62 -4.13 8.98
CA ASN A 38 -30.14 -4.19 10.33
C ASN A 38 -29.37 -5.16 11.23
N ALA A 39 -28.96 -6.32 10.69
CA ALA A 39 -28.11 -7.27 11.40
C ALA A 39 -26.72 -6.67 11.71
N ALA A 40 -26.13 -5.95 10.76
CA ALA A 40 -24.85 -5.26 10.98
C ALA A 40 -24.95 -4.18 12.06
N ILE A 41 -26.01 -3.37 12.04
CA ILE A 41 -26.29 -2.36 13.09
C ILE A 41 -26.41 -3.03 14.46
N GLU A 42 -27.09 -4.17 14.55
CA GLU A 42 -27.24 -4.90 15.80
C GLU A 42 -25.91 -5.39 16.37
N GLU A 43 -25.01 -5.94 15.54
CA GLU A 43 -23.67 -6.35 15.99
C GLU A 43 -22.83 -5.17 16.47
N VAL A 44 -22.93 -4.02 15.79
CA VAL A 44 -22.25 -2.78 16.19
C VAL A 44 -22.81 -2.26 17.52
N LEU A 45 -24.13 -2.27 17.72
CA LEU A 45 -24.76 -1.84 18.97
C LEU A 45 -24.41 -2.76 20.14
N ARG A 46 -24.40 -4.09 19.95
CA ARG A 46 -23.94 -5.04 20.98
C ARG A 46 -22.48 -4.81 21.36
N TRP A 47 -21.64 -4.40 20.42
CA TRP A 47 -20.26 -4.00 20.71
C TRP A 47 -20.20 -2.66 21.47
N ALA A 48 -20.91 -1.64 21.02
CA ALA A 48 -20.95 -0.32 21.66
C ALA A 48 -21.50 -0.40 23.10
N GLN A 49 -22.54 -1.20 23.31
CA GLN A 49 -23.13 -1.51 24.63
C GLN A 49 -22.08 -2.05 25.61
N ARG A 50 -21.18 -2.93 25.16
CA ARG A 50 -20.09 -3.48 25.99
C ARG A 50 -18.99 -2.46 26.32
N ARG A 51 -18.90 -1.37 25.55
CA ARG A 51 -17.84 -0.36 25.64
C ARG A 51 -18.27 0.93 26.34
N CYS A 52 -19.55 1.27 26.31
CA CYS A 52 -20.07 2.55 26.82
C CYS A 52 -20.01 2.71 28.36
N GLY A 53 -19.72 1.65 29.11
CA GLY A 53 -19.62 1.72 30.58
C GLY A 53 -20.97 1.79 31.32
N GLY A 54 -22.09 1.60 30.63
CA GLY A 54 -23.43 1.53 31.21
C GLY A 54 -24.41 0.86 30.25
N GLN A 55 -25.68 1.31 30.22
CA GLN A 55 -26.69 0.83 29.28
C GLN A 55 -27.02 1.89 28.25
N LEU A 56 -26.96 1.51 26.97
CA LEU A 56 -27.43 2.35 25.88
C LEU A 56 -28.94 2.59 26.02
N PRO A 57 -29.42 3.78 25.61
CA PRO A 57 -30.83 4.12 25.72
C PRO A 57 -31.71 3.26 24.78
N PRO A 58 -33.01 3.06 25.06
CA PRO A 58 -33.91 2.26 24.22
C PRO A 58 -33.90 2.67 22.74
N GLU A 59 -33.77 3.97 22.47
CA GLU A 59 -33.67 4.58 21.14
C GLU A 59 -32.57 3.94 20.29
N ALA A 60 -31.46 3.50 20.92
CA ALA A 60 -30.38 2.81 20.23
C ALA A 60 -30.85 1.51 19.58
N TRP A 61 -31.63 0.70 20.31
CA TRP A 61 -32.15 -0.59 19.85
C TRP A 61 -33.33 -0.44 18.88
N GLU A 62 -33.99 0.72 18.92
CA GLU A 62 -34.94 1.17 17.90
C GLU A 62 -34.25 1.77 16.66
N ARG A 63 -32.90 1.82 16.65
CA ARG A 63 -32.03 2.34 15.58
C ARG A 63 -32.19 3.84 15.33
N LYS A 64 -32.76 4.57 16.29
CA LYS A 64 -32.93 6.02 16.23
C LYS A 64 -31.62 6.74 16.61
N SER A 65 -31.59 8.05 16.34
CA SER A 65 -30.50 8.92 16.80
C SER A 65 -30.50 9.00 18.34
N PHE A 66 -29.33 8.99 18.95
CA PHE A 66 -29.16 9.14 20.41
C PHE A 66 -27.79 9.70 20.75
N ASP A 67 -27.67 10.29 21.95
CA ASP A 67 -26.40 10.64 22.56
C ASP A 67 -26.33 9.99 23.95
N TYR A 68 -25.23 9.29 24.22
CA TYR A 68 -24.93 8.66 25.51
C TYR A 68 -23.56 9.14 26.00
N LEU A 69 -23.53 9.87 27.10
CA LEU A 69 -22.31 10.44 27.67
C LEU A 69 -22.01 9.80 29.01
N SER A 70 -20.85 9.14 29.13
CA SER A 70 -20.49 8.40 30.36
C SER A 70 -19.00 8.53 30.66
N GLY A 71 -18.61 9.65 31.28
CA GLY A 71 -17.27 9.81 31.88
C GLY A 71 -16.11 9.55 30.92
N GLY A 72 -16.21 9.96 29.66
CA GLY A 72 -15.21 9.73 28.61
C GLY A 72 -15.46 8.50 27.73
N ARG A 73 -16.46 7.67 28.06
CA ARG A 73 -16.99 6.60 27.20
C ARG A 73 -18.27 7.05 26.53
N ASN A 74 -18.13 7.85 25.50
CA ASN A 74 -19.25 8.49 24.83
C ASN A 74 -19.69 7.67 23.62
N SER A 75 -20.99 7.57 23.38
CA SER A 75 -21.56 6.98 22.17
C SER A 75 -22.60 7.93 21.61
N SER A 76 -22.36 8.42 20.39
CA SER A 76 -23.29 9.28 19.66
C SER A 76 -23.71 8.59 18.37
N CYS A 77 -25.01 8.53 18.11
CA CYS A 77 -25.58 7.87 16.95
C CYS A 77 -26.51 8.81 16.19
N VAL A 78 -26.41 8.77 14.87
CA VAL A 78 -27.24 9.52 13.94
C VAL A 78 -27.86 8.54 12.95
N HIS A 79 -29.17 8.62 12.81
CA HIS A 79 -29.95 7.92 11.78
C HIS A 79 -30.55 8.97 10.86
N LEU A 80 -30.09 8.99 9.61
CA LEU A 80 -30.46 9.95 8.58
C LEU A 80 -31.22 9.24 7.46
N GLN A 81 -32.49 9.61 7.32
CA GLN A 81 -33.34 9.15 6.22
C GLN A 81 -33.61 10.31 5.27
N ALA A 82 -33.14 10.19 4.03
CA ALA A 82 -33.27 11.22 3.00
C ALA A 82 -33.84 10.60 1.72
N GLY A 83 -35.16 10.73 1.52
CA GLY A 83 -35.86 10.11 0.41
C GLY A 83 -35.78 8.58 0.51
N THR A 84 -35.13 7.96 -0.47
CA THR A 84 -34.94 6.50 -0.55
C THR A 84 -33.58 6.04 -0.03
N SER A 85 -32.74 6.95 0.48
CA SER A 85 -31.45 6.64 1.11
C SER A 85 -31.59 6.60 2.63
N ASP A 86 -30.96 5.61 3.26
CA ASP A 86 -30.94 5.42 4.71
C ASP A 86 -29.50 5.25 5.18
N LEU A 87 -29.05 6.13 6.07
CA LEU A 87 -27.71 6.13 6.65
C LEU A 87 -27.82 6.04 8.17
N TRP A 88 -27.21 5.00 8.74
CA TRP A 88 -27.03 4.86 10.18
C TRP A 88 -25.55 5.00 10.52
N ALA A 89 -25.22 5.86 11.48
CA ALA A 89 -23.83 6.11 11.87
C ALA A 89 -23.69 6.23 13.39
N ILE A 90 -22.64 5.65 13.94
CA ILE A 90 -22.29 5.76 15.36
C ILE A 90 -20.82 6.16 15.51
N ARG A 91 -20.55 7.04 16.47
CA ARG A 91 -19.21 7.34 17.00
C ARG A 91 -19.16 6.88 18.45
N ALA A 92 -18.17 6.07 18.78
CA ALA A 92 -17.94 5.60 20.13
C ALA A 92 -16.50 5.91 20.56
N ASP A 93 -16.36 6.63 21.67
CA ASP A 93 -15.09 6.95 22.32
C ASP A 93 -14.87 6.03 23.51
N ASP A 94 -13.66 5.48 23.67
CA ASP A 94 -13.27 4.59 24.77
C ASP A 94 -11.84 4.91 25.22
N PRO A 95 -11.61 5.32 26.48
CA PRO A 95 -10.27 5.52 27.01
C PRO A 95 -9.42 4.24 26.90
N ASP A 96 -8.14 4.39 26.55
CA ASP A 96 -7.22 3.27 26.52
C ASP A 96 -7.08 2.65 27.92
N LYS A 97 -7.04 1.32 27.97
CA LYS A 97 -6.99 0.56 29.23
C LYS A 97 -5.63 0.61 29.92
N THR A 98 -4.59 1.00 29.19
CA THR A 98 -3.18 0.87 29.57
C THR A 98 -2.42 2.18 29.48
N VAL A 99 -2.81 3.08 28.57
CA VAL A 99 -2.12 4.36 28.35
C VAL A 99 -3.03 5.51 28.75
N ALA A 100 -2.64 6.22 29.81
CA ALA A 100 -3.37 7.38 30.28
C ALA A 100 -3.47 8.47 29.19
N GLU A 101 -4.59 9.20 29.17
CA GLU A 101 -4.87 10.30 28.23
C GLU A 101 -5.01 9.88 26.75
N ARG A 102 -4.83 8.59 26.43
CA ARG A 102 -5.14 8.04 25.11
C ARG A 102 -6.63 7.68 25.04
N VAL A 103 -7.30 8.14 24.00
CA VAL A 103 -8.72 7.85 23.75
C VAL A 103 -8.88 7.25 22.36
N TRP A 104 -9.50 6.09 22.27
CA TRP A 104 -9.84 5.45 21.01
C TRP A 104 -11.20 5.91 20.55
N THR A 105 -11.31 6.34 19.30
CA THR A 105 -12.58 6.66 18.66
C THR A 105 -12.83 5.69 17.53
N THR A 106 -13.99 5.02 17.57
CA THR A 106 -14.47 4.19 16.46
C THR A 106 -15.69 4.85 15.85
N GLU A 107 -15.65 5.12 14.56
CA GLU A 107 -16.82 5.54 13.78
C GLU A 107 -17.26 4.38 12.89
N VAL A 108 -18.56 4.11 12.84
CA VAL A 108 -19.14 3.07 11.99
C VAL A 108 -20.31 3.67 11.24
N VAL A 109 -20.42 3.35 9.94
CA VAL A 109 -21.50 3.78 9.07
C VAL A 109 -22.03 2.57 8.31
N VAL A 110 -23.35 2.39 8.38
CA VAL A 110 -24.12 1.45 7.58
C VAL A 110 -25.02 2.25 6.67
N GLY A 111 -24.91 2.02 5.37
CA GLY A 111 -25.68 2.76 4.36
C GLY A 111 -26.49 1.86 3.46
N LEU A 112 -27.71 2.29 3.18
CA LEU A 112 -28.62 1.71 2.21
C LEU A 112 -28.91 2.75 1.13
N LEU A 113 -28.56 2.42 -0.10
CA LEU A 113 -28.91 3.17 -1.29
C LEU A 113 -29.86 2.34 -2.14
N PRO A 114 -30.76 2.98 -2.91
CA PRO A 114 -31.66 2.25 -3.83
C PRO A 114 -30.87 1.38 -4.80
N ASP A 115 -31.38 0.17 -5.03
CA ASP A 115 -30.85 -0.80 -5.99
C ASP A 115 -29.37 -1.17 -5.79
N GLN A 116 -28.83 -0.97 -4.59
CA GLN A 116 -27.46 -1.32 -4.22
C GLN A 116 -27.43 -2.24 -3.00
N PRO A 117 -26.43 -3.14 -2.90
CA PRO A 117 -26.15 -3.84 -1.66
C PRO A 117 -25.89 -2.86 -0.51
N ALA A 118 -26.20 -3.28 0.72
CA ALA A 118 -25.89 -2.47 1.89
C ALA A 118 -24.38 -2.24 2.00
N LYS A 119 -23.97 -1.01 2.28
CA LYS A 119 -22.55 -0.64 2.45
C LYS A 119 -22.22 -0.56 3.93
N PHE A 120 -21.06 -1.09 4.30
CA PHE A 120 -20.52 -1.00 5.65
C PHE A 120 -19.17 -0.29 5.59
N SER A 121 -18.95 0.63 6.52
CA SER A 121 -17.62 1.20 6.75
C SER A 121 -17.35 1.44 8.23
N ALA A 122 -16.10 1.31 8.62
CA ALA A 122 -15.62 1.62 9.96
C ALA A 122 -14.29 2.36 9.89
N ARG A 123 -14.09 3.29 10.81
CA ARG A 123 -12.89 4.09 10.98
C ARG A 123 -12.43 3.95 12.43
N LEU A 124 -11.14 3.69 12.64
CA LEU A 124 -10.53 3.68 13.97
C LEU A 124 -9.52 4.81 14.05
N MET A 125 -9.66 5.63 15.07
CA MET A 125 -8.78 6.75 15.38
C MET A 125 -8.33 6.66 16.84
N VAL A 126 -7.23 7.32 17.14
CA VAL A 126 -6.72 7.44 18.50
C VAL A 126 -6.26 8.87 18.75
N SER A 127 -6.81 9.49 19.78
CA SER A 127 -6.34 10.78 20.29
C SER A 127 -5.34 10.54 21.42
N THR A 128 -4.14 11.09 21.32
CA THR A 128 -3.09 10.90 22.33
C THR A 128 -2.14 12.11 22.43
N PRO A 129 -1.62 12.43 23.63
CA PRO A 129 -0.52 13.39 23.79
C PRO A 129 0.88 12.77 23.53
N GLU A 130 0.96 11.48 23.22
CA GLU A 130 2.21 10.80 22.91
C GLU A 130 2.85 11.36 21.63
N ALA A 131 4.15 11.66 21.69
CA ALA A 131 4.88 12.15 20.52
C ALA A 131 4.99 11.08 19.43
N ASP A 132 5.19 9.82 19.83
CA ASP A 132 5.29 8.66 18.96
C ASP A 132 4.21 7.63 19.32
N LEU A 133 3.25 7.44 18.42
CA LEU A 133 2.19 6.46 18.61
C LEU A 133 2.73 5.02 18.45
N GLN A 134 2.95 4.35 19.58
CA GLN A 134 3.39 2.95 19.61
C GLN A 134 2.18 2.03 19.75
N ILE A 135 1.65 1.56 18.61
CA ILE A 135 0.54 0.61 18.55
C ILE A 135 0.85 -0.56 17.62
N GLU A 136 0.18 -1.67 17.89
CA GLU A 136 0.02 -2.77 16.94
C GLU A 136 -1.42 -2.73 16.42
N PRO A 137 -1.66 -2.24 15.19
CA PRO A 137 -3.02 -2.12 14.67
C PRO A 137 -3.74 -3.47 14.70
N HIS A 138 -4.99 -3.46 15.14
CA HIS A 138 -5.87 -4.62 15.14
C HIS A 138 -7.27 -4.15 14.77
N THR A 139 -7.91 -4.83 13.85
CA THR A 139 -9.29 -4.52 13.47
C THR A 139 -10.22 -4.74 14.67
N PRO A 140 -11.17 -3.84 14.97
CA PRO A 140 -12.06 -4.01 16.11
C PRO A 140 -12.83 -5.33 16.05
N GLY A 141 -13.01 -5.99 17.19
CA GLY A 141 -13.59 -7.34 17.24
C GLY A 141 -14.99 -7.46 16.61
N PHE A 142 -15.80 -6.40 16.60
CA PHE A 142 -17.12 -6.40 15.96
C PHE A 142 -17.07 -6.55 14.44
N ILE A 143 -15.95 -6.21 13.80
CA ILE A 143 -15.74 -6.46 12.37
C ILE A 143 -15.84 -7.95 12.06
N GLN A 144 -15.34 -8.82 12.94
CA GLN A 144 -15.50 -10.26 12.80
C GLN A 144 -16.98 -10.67 12.80
N GLN A 145 -17.76 -10.16 13.75
CA GLN A 145 -19.19 -10.47 13.83
C GLN A 145 -19.93 -10.01 12.56
N VAL A 146 -19.60 -8.82 12.03
CA VAL A 146 -20.18 -8.32 10.77
C VAL A 146 -19.76 -9.17 9.58
N VAL A 147 -18.49 -9.58 9.49
CA VAL A 147 -18.02 -10.46 8.39
C VAL A 147 -18.76 -11.80 8.40
N GLU A 148 -18.85 -12.45 9.56
CA GLU A 148 -19.47 -13.77 9.71
C GLU A 148 -21.00 -13.72 9.48
N ASN A 149 -21.68 -12.70 10.02
CA ASN A 149 -23.15 -12.64 9.99
C ASN A 149 -23.70 -11.90 8.76
N CYS A 150 -22.94 -10.98 8.17
CA CYS A 150 -23.40 -10.11 7.09
C CYS A 150 -22.64 -10.29 5.76
N LYS A 151 -21.68 -11.22 5.69
CA LYS A 151 -20.95 -11.58 4.46
C LYS A 151 -20.36 -10.37 3.74
N LEU A 152 -19.46 -9.67 4.43
CA LEU A 152 -18.82 -8.46 3.91
C LEU A 152 -17.84 -8.82 2.77
N ILE A 153 -17.93 -8.13 1.64
CA ILE A 153 -17.03 -8.23 0.48
C ILE A 153 -16.18 -6.97 0.33
N SER A 154 -14.93 -7.13 -0.11
CA SER A 154 -14.05 -6.03 -0.51
C SER A 154 -13.54 -6.26 -1.93
N GLY A 155 -13.82 -5.31 -2.83
CA GLY A 155 -13.69 -5.55 -4.27
C GLY A 155 -14.61 -6.71 -4.69
N GLN A 156 -14.03 -7.79 -5.20
CA GLN A 156 -14.75 -9.00 -5.62
C GLN A 156 -14.63 -10.17 -4.62
N LYS A 157 -13.92 -10.00 -3.50
CA LYS A 157 -13.60 -11.11 -2.58
C LYS A 157 -14.40 -11.00 -1.29
N LEU A 158 -14.97 -12.13 -0.86
CA LEU A 158 -15.55 -12.27 0.47
C LEU A 158 -14.45 -12.22 1.53
N LEU A 159 -14.69 -11.43 2.57
CA LEU A 159 -13.80 -11.38 3.71
C LEU A 159 -13.96 -12.65 4.55
N SER A 160 -12.84 -13.18 5.04
CA SER A 160 -12.79 -14.40 5.84
C SER A 160 -11.93 -14.17 7.06
N VAL A 161 -12.37 -14.71 8.20
CA VAL A 161 -11.61 -14.73 9.45
C VAL A 161 -10.45 -15.70 9.36
N ALA A 162 -10.65 -16.83 8.66
CA ALA A 162 -9.63 -17.84 8.42
C ALA A 162 -8.76 -17.46 7.22
N PRO A 163 -7.45 -17.77 7.26
CA PRO A 163 -6.59 -17.63 6.09
C PRO A 163 -7.08 -18.54 4.95
N ALA A 164 -6.91 -18.10 3.71
CA ALA A 164 -7.15 -18.92 2.54
C ALA A 164 -6.01 -19.94 2.39
N VAL A 165 -6.31 -21.23 2.32
CA VAL A 165 -5.30 -22.28 2.16
C VAL A 165 -5.23 -22.68 0.68
N HIS A 166 -4.03 -22.67 0.11
CA HIS A 166 -3.75 -23.04 -1.27
C HIS A 166 -2.82 -24.25 -1.26
N GLU A 167 -3.37 -25.43 -1.50
CA GLU A 167 -2.64 -26.70 -1.38
C GLU A 167 -2.09 -27.19 -2.71
N THR A 168 -2.83 -26.92 -3.79
CA THR A 168 -2.57 -27.45 -5.13
C THR A 168 -2.10 -26.38 -6.09
N GLU A 169 -1.62 -26.82 -7.25
CA GLU A 169 -1.30 -25.92 -8.37
C GLU A 169 -2.53 -25.21 -8.93
N ALA A 170 -3.71 -25.83 -8.88
CA ALA A 170 -4.96 -25.19 -9.31
C ALA A 170 -5.35 -24.04 -8.37
N ASP A 171 -5.23 -24.24 -7.05
CA ASP A 171 -5.47 -23.18 -6.06
C ASP A 171 -4.49 -22.01 -6.22
N ALA A 172 -3.27 -22.30 -6.70
CA ALA A 172 -2.26 -21.29 -6.97
C ALA A 172 -2.64 -20.40 -8.16
N GLU A 173 -3.31 -20.93 -9.18
CA GLU A 173 -3.78 -20.14 -10.32
C GLU A 173 -4.86 -19.13 -9.89
N ASP A 174 -5.82 -19.56 -9.06
CA ASP A 174 -6.82 -18.66 -8.47
C ASP A 174 -6.18 -17.51 -7.66
N LEU A 175 -5.08 -17.81 -6.95
CA LEU A 175 -4.30 -16.80 -6.23
C LEU A 175 -3.56 -15.87 -7.20
N ILE A 176 -2.95 -16.39 -8.25
CA ILE A 176 -2.24 -15.62 -9.29
C ILE A 176 -3.18 -14.63 -9.97
N ASP A 177 -4.37 -15.08 -10.36
CA ASP A 177 -5.40 -14.25 -10.97
C ASP A 177 -5.79 -13.12 -10.00
N TYR A 178 -6.07 -13.46 -8.74
CA TYR A 178 -6.43 -12.45 -7.75
C TYR A 178 -5.29 -11.49 -7.39
N LEU A 179 -4.03 -11.95 -7.42
CA LEU A 179 -2.86 -11.11 -7.18
C LEU A 179 -2.74 -10.00 -8.23
N THR A 180 -3.07 -10.31 -9.48
CA THR A 180 -2.96 -9.39 -10.63
C THR A 180 -4.25 -8.62 -10.96
N GLU A 181 -5.34 -8.91 -10.26
CA GLU A 181 -6.64 -8.26 -10.43
C GLU A 181 -6.55 -6.74 -10.15
N PRO A 182 -6.76 -5.87 -11.16
CA PRO A 182 -6.64 -4.42 -10.99
C PRO A 182 -7.66 -3.83 -10.01
N SER A 183 -8.81 -4.49 -9.84
CA SER A 183 -9.86 -4.07 -8.90
C SER A 183 -9.58 -4.48 -7.45
N ARG A 184 -8.53 -5.27 -7.18
CA ARG A 184 -8.16 -5.69 -5.81
C ARG A 184 -7.83 -4.47 -4.95
N GLN A 185 -8.47 -4.37 -3.79
CA GLN A 185 -8.32 -3.24 -2.87
C GLN A 185 -7.42 -3.55 -1.67
N LEU A 186 -7.28 -4.82 -1.30
CA LEU A 186 -6.60 -5.23 -0.08
C LEU A 186 -5.24 -5.90 -0.39
N PRO A 187 -4.22 -5.66 0.45
CA PRO A 187 -2.96 -6.41 0.36
C PRO A 187 -3.20 -7.90 0.67
N ILE A 188 -2.37 -8.75 0.07
CA ILE A 188 -2.34 -10.19 0.35
C ILE A 188 -1.04 -10.52 1.05
N PHE A 189 -1.14 -11.09 2.25
CA PHE A 189 -0.06 -11.65 3.04
C PHE A 189 0.05 -13.14 2.71
N ALA A 190 0.94 -13.48 1.77
CA ALA A 190 1.21 -14.85 1.39
C ALA A 190 2.28 -15.44 2.32
N VAL A 191 1.94 -16.50 3.05
CA VAL A 191 2.85 -17.23 3.94
C VAL A 191 2.96 -18.65 3.41
N THR A 192 4.19 -19.15 3.26
CA THR A 192 4.43 -20.51 2.77
C THR A 192 4.75 -21.44 3.92
N LEU A 193 4.36 -22.71 3.79
CA LEU A 193 4.90 -23.76 4.65
C LEU A 193 6.34 -24.08 4.24
N ALA A 194 7.15 -24.52 5.20
CA ALA A 194 8.42 -25.17 4.90
C ALA A 194 8.16 -26.51 4.17
N GLU A 195 9.18 -27.08 3.49
CA GLU A 195 9.01 -28.31 2.69
C GLU A 195 8.37 -29.48 3.46
N ASN A 196 8.66 -29.58 4.77
CA ASN A 196 8.07 -30.59 5.67
C ASN A 196 7.12 -29.97 6.72
N GLY A 197 6.67 -28.74 6.48
CA GLY A 197 5.79 -28.01 7.40
C GLY A 197 4.36 -28.54 7.36
N GLN A 198 3.71 -28.58 8.53
CA GLN A 198 2.28 -28.84 8.64
C GLN A 198 1.50 -27.52 8.61
N ALA A 199 0.29 -27.53 8.04
CA ALA A 199 -0.58 -26.35 7.98
C ALA A 199 -0.88 -25.75 9.36
N ASP A 200 -0.85 -26.56 10.42
CA ASP A 200 -1.07 -26.15 11.81
C ASP A 200 0.16 -25.50 12.47
N HIS A 201 1.34 -25.61 11.82
CA HIS A 201 2.60 -25.08 12.31
C HIS A 201 3.35 -24.26 11.25
N PRO A 202 2.74 -23.18 10.71
CA PRO A 202 3.42 -22.25 9.84
C PRO A 202 4.51 -21.46 10.59
N THR A 203 5.48 -20.91 9.85
CA THR A 203 6.53 -20.02 10.40
C THR A 203 5.96 -18.73 10.99
N LEU A 204 4.75 -18.34 10.58
CA LEU A 204 3.97 -17.24 11.13
C LEU A 204 2.55 -17.72 11.46
N ASP A 205 2.01 -17.34 12.62
CA ASP A 205 0.61 -17.60 12.98
C ASP A 205 -0.35 -16.85 12.03
N THR A 206 -0.72 -17.52 10.94
CA THR A 206 -1.58 -16.98 9.88
C THR A 206 -3.01 -16.77 10.36
N ALA A 207 -3.48 -17.55 11.34
CA ALA A 207 -4.81 -17.39 11.91
C ALA A 207 -4.90 -16.12 12.76
N ALA A 208 -3.89 -15.85 13.61
CA ALA A 208 -3.80 -14.60 14.36
C ALA A 208 -3.63 -13.39 13.44
N LEU A 209 -2.78 -13.49 12.41
CA LEU A 209 -2.62 -12.42 11.43
C LEU A 209 -3.93 -12.12 10.69
N SER A 210 -4.64 -13.16 10.23
CA SER A 210 -5.91 -13.03 9.50
C SER A 210 -6.98 -12.34 10.34
N ARG A 211 -7.10 -12.70 11.63
CA ARG A 211 -7.99 -12.01 12.57
C ARG A 211 -7.61 -10.54 12.77
N ALA A 212 -6.31 -10.27 12.94
CA ALA A 212 -5.83 -8.92 13.20
C ALA A 212 -5.97 -7.97 12.00
N THR A 213 -5.93 -8.49 10.78
CA THR A 213 -6.05 -7.73 9.53
C THR A 213 -7.42 -7.88 8.84
N LEU A 214 -8.42 -8.42 9.53
CA LEU A 214 -9.73 -8.70 8.94
C LEU A 214 -10.40 -7.43 8.37
N GLY A 215 -10.63 -7.40 7.06
CA GLY A 215 -11.21 -6.25 6.36
C GLY A 215 -10.22 -5.18 5.90
N ILE A 216 -8.92 -5.34 6.23
CA ILE A 216 -7.82 -4.48 5.78
C ILE A 216 -6.69 -5.26 5.08
N GLY A 217 -6.80 -6.58 5.00
CA GLY A 217 -5.86 -7.46 4.31
C GLY A 217 -6.38 -8.88 4.23
N HIS A 218 -5.84 -9.66 3.30
CA HIS A 218 -6.09 -11.09 3.16
C HIS A 218 -4.84 -11.88 3.52
N VAL A 219 -5.00 -13.02 4.19
CA VAL A 219 -3.88 -13.94 4.48
C VAL A 219 -4.07 -15.19 3.64
N ALA A 220 -3.04 -15.55 2.89
CA ALA A 220 -2.98 -16.77 2.09
C ALA A 220 -1.88 -17.67 2.65
N LEU A 221 -2.22 -18.91 2.99
CA LEU A 221 -1.29 -19.96 3.39
C LEU A 221 -1.05 -20.88 2.19
N LEU A 222 0.20 -21.00 1.74
CA LEU A 222 0.56 -21.78 0.57
C LEU A 222 1.35 -23.02 0.96
N HIS A 223 0.96 -24.17 0.44
CA HIS A 223 1.76 -25.39 0.51
C HIS A 223 2.88 -25.36 -0.55
N PRO A 224 3.96 -26.16 -0.37
CA PRO A 224 5.09 -26.15 -1.30
C PRO A 224 4.69 -26.37 -2.77
N ALA A 225 3.70 -27.22 -3.05
CA ALA A 225 3.20 -27.47 -4.40
C ALA A 225 2.65 -26.21 -5.08
N ALA A 226 1.93 -25.35 -4.35
CA ALA A 226 1.38 -24.10 -4.88
C ALA A 226 2.45 -23.05 -5.22
N THR A 227 3.61 -23.09 -4.54
CA THR A 227 4.68 -22.07 -4.71
C THR A 227 5.39 -22.15 -6.07
N TRP A 228 5.44 -23.33 -6.69
CA TRP A 228 6.07 -23.52 -7.99
C TRP A 228 5.34 -22.76 -9.09
N ARG A 229 4.00 -22.76 -9.08
CA ARG A 229 3.19 -22.00 -10.05
C ARG A 229 3.41 -20.50 -9.98
N LEU A 230 3.53 -19.92 -8.78
CA LEU A 230 3.89 -18.51 -8.64
C LEU A 230 5.27 -18.22 -9.24
N THR A 231 6.22 -19.13 -9.05
CA THR A 231 7.58 -18.99 -9.59
C THR A 231 7.61 -19.09 -11.11
N GLU A 232 6.85 -20.03 -11.70
CA GLU A 232 6.69 -20.15 -13.15
C GLU A 232 6.06 -18.89 -13.75
N ARG A 233 5.05 -18.32 -13.08
CA ARG A 233 4.32 -17.16 -13.58
C ARG A 233 5.10 -15.86 -13.45
N PHE A 234 5.60 -15.56 -12.25
CA PHE A 234 6.17 -14.25 -11.91
C PHE A 234 7.70 -14.23 -11.85
N GLY A 235 8.35 -15.40 -11.88
CA GLY A 235 9.78 -15.55 -11.69
C GLY A 235 10.20 -15.55 -10.22
N LYS A 236 11.47 -15.91 -9.98
CA LYS A 236 12.03 -16.10 -8.62
C LYS A 236 11.92 -14.85 -7.75
N PHE A 237 12.18 -13.67 -8.30
CA PHE A 237 12.18 -12.42 -7.55
C PHE A 237 10.79 -11.99 -7.07
N LYS A 238 9.72 -12.45 -7.72
CA LYS A 238 8.33 -12.08 -7.40
C LYS A 238 7.53 -13.19 -6.72
N SER A 239 8.13 -14.38 -6.53
CA SER A 239 7.50 -15.52 -5.86
C SER A 239 7.71 -15.52 -4.33
N VAL A 240 7.09 -16.46 -3.61
CA VAL A 240 7.29 -16.73 -2.17
C VAL A 240 7.45 -18.23 -1.97
N PHE A 241 8.40 -18.66 -1.14
CA PHE A 241 8.77 -20.07 -1.03
C PHE A 241 9.42 -20.41 0.32
N GLY A 242 9.49 -21.71 0.64
CA GLY A 242 10.40 -22.26 1.65
C GLY A 242 10.18 -21.75 3.08
N GLY A 243 8.94 -21.56 3.52
CA GLY A 243 8.65 -21.02 4.85
C GLY A 243 8.72 -19.49 4.95
N ALA A 244 8.93 -18.79 3.84
CA ALA A 244 8.94 -17.33 3.78
C ALA A 244 7.52 -16.74 3.78
N ALA A 245 7.45 -15.43 4.01
CA ALA A 245 6.24 -14.65 3.90
C ALA A 245 6.45 -13.42 3.01
N ARG A 246 5.46 -13.09 2.17
CA ARG A 246 5.52 -11.99 1.23
C ARG A 246 4.24 -11.16 1.26
N VAL A 247 4.38 -9.86 1.08
CA VAL A 247 3.25 -8.96 0.89
C VAL A 247 3.11 -8.61 -0.59
N TYR A 248 1.93 -8.89 -1.14
CA TYR A 248 1.52 -8.39 -2.45
C TYR A 248 0.53 -7.24 -2.26
N LEU A 249 1.01 -6.01 -2.43
CA LEU A 249 0.21 -4.79 -2.38
C LEU A 249 -0.78 -4.71 -3.56
N PRO A 250 -1.89 -3.97 -3.41
CA PRO A 250 -2.82 -3.72 -4.52
C PRO A 250 -2.14 -3.05 -5.71
N GLY A 251 -2.45 -3.52 -6.93
CA GLY A 251 -1.80 -3.08 -8.16
C GLY A 251 -0.55 -3.89 -8.54
N PHE A 252 -0.30 -5.02 -7.86
CA PHE A 252 0.73 -5.97 -8.28
C PHE A 252 0.45 -6.48 -9.70
N SER A 253 1.52 -6.61 -10.49
CA SER A 253 1.50 -7.02 -11.88
C SER A 253 2.77 -7.77 -12.23
N ASP A 254 2.82 -8.36 -13.43
CA ASP A 254 4.00 -9.09 -13.91
C ASP A 254 5.28 -8.22 -13.99
N ASP A 255 5.11 -6.89 -14.14
CA ASP A 255 6.17 -5.87 -14.22
C ASP A 255 6.38 -5.08 -12.92
N ALA A 256 5.72 -5.47 -11.82
CA ALA A 256 5.86 -4.80 -10.54
C ALA A 256 7.28 -4.95 -9.97
N ASP A 257 7.76 -3.93 -9.26
CA ASP A 257 9.03 -3.98 -8.53
C ASP A 257 8.91 -4.99 -7.38
N PRO A 258 9.68 -6.11 -7.39
CA PRO A 258 9.60 -7.13 -6.35
C PRO A 258 9.91 -6.60 -4.94
N TYR A 259 10.68 -5.52 -4.80
CA TYR A 259 11.11 -5.01 -3.50
C TYR A 259 10.04 -4.16 -2.81
N ILE A 260 9.15 -3.53 -3.58
CA ILE A 260 7.92 -2.90 -3.07
C ILE A 260 7.00 -3.97 -2.45
N HIS A 261 7.00 -5.16 -3.05
CA HIS A 261 6.28 -6.35 -2.59
C HIS A 261 7.15 -7.19 -1.65
N ARG A 262 7.49 -6.61 -0.49
CA ARG A 262 8.54 -7.13 0.40
C ARG A 262 8.38 -8.60 0.77
N LEU A 263 9.48 -9.34 0.62
CA LEU A 263 9.67 -10.74 1.05
C LEU A 263 10.44 -10.79 2.38
N VAL A 264 9.98 -11.63 3.30
CA VAL A 264 10.64 -11.96 4.56
C VAL A 264 10.98 -13.46 4.52
N LEU A 265 12.27 -13.77 4.47
CA LEU A 265 12.77 -15.14 4.33
C LEU A 265 12.60 -15.93 5.63
N ALA A 266 12.55 -17.26 5.53
CA ALA A 266 12.33 -18.15 6.67
C ALA A 266 13.36 -17.98 7.79
N ASN A 267 14.64 -17.70 7.48
CA ASN A 267 15.68 -17.43 8.47
C ASN A 267 15.49 -16.12 9.25
N GLN A 268 14.54 -15.26 8.85
CA GLN A 268 14.14 -14.08 9.61
C GLN A 268 12.89 -14.34 10.46
N LEU A 269 12.23 -15.49 10.25
CA LEU A 269 10.99 -15.91 10.89
C LEU A 269 11.18 -17.10 11.85
N ASP A 270 12.36 -17.74 11.82
CA ASP A 270 12.72 -18.91 12.61
C ASP A 270 12.74 -18.66 14.13
N THR A 271 12.91 -17.41 14.55
CA THR A 271 12.87 -16.97 15.95
C THR A 271 11.52 -16.34 16.29
N ALA A 272 11.07 -16.51 17.54
CA ALA A 272 9.85 -15.88 18.04
C ALA A 272 9.88 -14.34 17.90
N GLU A 273 11.03 -13.71 18.11
CA GLU A 273 11.21 -12.27 17.92
C GLU A 273 11.12 -11.87 16.44
N GLY A 274 11.74 -12.65 15.55
CA GLY A 274 11.66 -12.45 14.11
C GLY A 274 10.23 -12.53 13.58
N ALA A 275 9.50 -13.57 13.98
CA ALA A 275 8.09 -13.76 13.69
C ALA A 275 7.22 -12.61 14.23
N ALA A 276 7.41 -12.20 15.49
CA ALA A 276 6.67 -11.09 16.09
C ALA A 276 6.92 -9.76 15.38
N ARG A 277 8.17 -9.49 14.97
CA ARG A 277 8.54 -8.31 14.20
C ARG A 277 7.87 -8.29 12.82
N ALA A 278 7.88 -9.42 12.11
CA ALA A 278 7.22 -9.55 10.81
C ALA A 278 5.70 -9.36 10.92
N THR A 279 5.06 -9.99 11.90
CA THR A 279 3.61 -9.83 12.17
C THR A 279 3.25 -8.38 12.48
N ARG A 280 4.02 -7.70 13.34
CA ARG A 280 3.82 -6.28 13.67
C ARG A 280 3.91 -5.41 12.41
N TRP A 281 4.93 -5.62 11.60
CA TRP A 281 5.12 -4.89 10.35
C TRP A 281 3.96 -5.12 9.37
N MET A 282 3.52 -6.37 9.17
CA MET A 282 2.39 -6.68 8.29
C MET A 282 1.09 -6.03 8.75
N ARG A 283 0.81 -6.01 10.06
CA ARG A 283 -0.36 -5.33 10.64
C ARG A 283 -0.31 -3.82 10.45
N GLN A 284 0.87 -3.20 10.62
CA GLN A 284 1.07 -1.78 10.35
C GLN A 284 0.87 -1.46 8.86
N LEU A 285 1.41 -2.29 7.97
CA LEU A 285 1.25 -2.12 6.53
C LEU A 285 -0.23 -2.26 6.10
N ALA A 286 -0.95 -3.26 6.62
CA ALA A 286 -2.38 -3.43 6.36
C ALA A 286 -3.18 -2.18 6.76
N ALA A 287 -2.88 -1.64 7.95
CA ALA A 287 -3.55 -0.46 8.48
C ALA A 287 -3.25 0.79 7.62
N GLN A 288 -1.99 1.01 7.23
CA GLN A 288 -1.58 2.11 6.35
C GLN A 288 -2.24 2.01 4.97
N GLU A 289 -2.19 0.84 4.32
CA GLU A 289 -2.84 0.62 3.03
C GLU A 289 -4.35 0.84 3.12
N SER A 290 -4.98 0.47 4.24
CA SER A 290 -6.41 0.70 4.44
C SER A 290 -6.78 2.19 4.43
N VAL A 291 -5.97 3.05 5.07
CA VAL A 291 -6.16 4.51 5.08
C VAL A 291 -5.88 5.10 3.70
N LEU A 292 -4.85 4.60 3.01
CA LEU A 292 -4.47 5.07 1.68
C LEU A 292 -5.53 4.74 0.62
N ARG A 293 -6.09 3.53 0.66
CA ARG A 293 -6.97 2.98 -0.38
C ARG A 293 -8.45 3.29 -0.14
N ALA A 294 -8.95 3.16 1.09
CA ALA A 294 -10.32 3.51 1.42
C ALA A 294 -10.43 5.04 1.62
N LYS A 295 -10.89 5.75 0.58
CA LYS A 295 -10.92 7.22 0.58
C LYS A 295 -12.01 7.77 1.49
N LEU A 296 -11.63 8.66 2.39
CA LEU A 296 -12.58 9.42 3.22
C LEU A 296 -13.48 10.29 2.32
N GLY A 297 -14.77 10.33 2.63
CA GLY A 297 -15.80 11.01 1.83
C GLY A 297 -16.32 10.22 0.62
N ARG A 298 -15.69 9.08 0.27
CA ARG A 298 -16.14 8.21 -0.84
C ARG A 298 -16.42 6.78 -0.36
N ASP A 299 -15.40 6.14 0.19
CA ASP A 299 -15.46 4.74 0.64
C ASP A 299 -15.89 4.66 2.11
N VAL A 300 -15.44 5.62 2.92
CA VAL A 300 -15.77 5.80 4.33
C VAL A 300 -16.32 7.21 4.54
N LEU A 301 -17.44 7.36 5.24
CA LEU A 301 -18.02 8.67 5.55
C LEU A 301 -17.67 9.07 6.99
N PRO A 302 -17.16 10.30 7.24
CA PRO A 302 -16.95 10.78 8.61
C PRO A 302 -18.28 10.92 9.35
N PHE A 303 -18.33 10.53 10.62
CA PHE A 303 -19.53 10.70 11.45
C PHE A 303 -19.98 12.17 11.51
N ALA A 304 -19.04 13.11 11.63
CA ALA A 304 -19.33 14.54 11.67
C ALA A 304 -20.08 15.04 10.43
N ALA A 305 -19.73 14.52 9.24
CA ALA A 305 -20.40 14.88 8.00
C ALA A 305 -21.86 14.40 7.97
N ILE A 306 -22.11 13.17 8.45
CA ILE A 306 -23.47 12.60 8.54
C ILE A 306 -24.30 13.34 9.59
N ARG A 307 -23.70 13.64 10.75
CA ARG A 307 -24.35 14.45 11.81
C ARG A 307 -24.77 15.82 11.28
N ASN A 308 -23.89 16.50 10.55
CA ASN A 308 -24.19 17.83 10.01
C ASN A 308 -25.23 17.79 8.90
N ALA A 309 -25.21 16.77 8.03
CA ALA A 309 -26.28 16.55 7.06
C ALA A 309 -27.65 16.32 7.74
N ASN A 310 -27.69 15.53 8.81
CA ASN A 310 -28.91 15.28 9.58
C ASN A 310 -29.45 16.54 10.27
N LEU A 311 -28.58 17.34 10.90
CA LEU A 311 -28.96 18.61 11.52
C LEU A 311 -29.47 19.62 10.48
N GLN A 312 -28.85 19.66 9.29
CA GLN A 312 -29.31 20.48 8.18
C GLN A 312 -30.71 20.06 7.70
N LEU A 313 -30.96 18.76 7.55
CA LEU A 313 -32.28 18.25 7.14
C LEU A 313 -33.35 18.58 8.19
N ARG A 314 -33.04 18.38 9.48
CA ARG A 314 -33.93 18.75 10.60
C ARG A 314 -34.28 20.24 10.58
N GLN A 315 -33.28 21.11 10.34
CA GLN A 315 -33.49 22.54 10.23
C GLN A 315 -34.38 22.90 9.02
N GLN A 316 -34.19 22.24 7.88
CA GLN A 316 -35.03 22.46 6.69
C GLN A 316 -36.48 22.04 6.94
N ASN A 317 -36.70 20.88 7.57
CA ASN A 317 -38.05 20.40 7.89
C ASN A 317 -38.77 21.35 8.84
N LEU A 318 -38.11 21.80 9.92
CA LEU A 318 -38.68 22.77 10.86
C LEU A 318 -39.05 24.10 10.18
N ARG A 319 -38.26 24.54 9.19
CA ARG A 319 -38.58 25.74 8.39
C ARG A 319 -39.76 25.52 7.44
N ASN A 320 -39.86 24.34 6.84
CA ASN A 320 -40.95 24.01 5.91
C ASN A 320 -42.28 23.76 6.62
N GLU A 321 -42.24 23.29 7.87
CA GLU A 321 -43.40 23.02 8.72
C GLU A 321 -43.86 24.25 9.52
N ASP A 322 -43.30 25.44 9.25
CA ASP A 322 -43.57 26.69 9.98
C ASP A 322 -43.46 26.52 11.51
N ALA A 323 -42.48 25.72 11.97
CA ALA A 323 -42.23 25.51 13.39
C ALA A 323 -41.88 26.84 14.10
N SER A 324 -42.02 26.86 15.43
CA SER A 324 -41.83 28.10 16.19
C SER A 324 -40.42 28.70 15.98
N ALA A 325 -40.31 30.03 16.06
CA ALA A 325 -39.01 30.70 15.97
C ALA A 325 -38.00 30.21 17.01
N SER A 326 -38.50 29.75 18.18
CA SER A 326 -37.67 29.13 19.22
C SER A 326 -37.10 27.79 18.76
N ASP A 327 -37.91 26.92 18.16
CA ASP A 327 -37.44 25.60 17.68
C ASP A 327 -36.45 25.73 16.52
N GLN A 328 -36.71 26.69 15.62
CA GLN A 328 -35.79 27.00 14.53
C GLN A 328 -34.45 27.53 15.04
N LEU A 329 -34.47 28.36 16.10
CA LEU A 329 -33.26 28.90 16.72
C LEU A 329 -32.44 27.81 17.42
N VAL A 330 -33.09 26.89 18.15
CA VAL A 330 -32.43 25.74 18.77
C VAL A 330 -31.75 24.88 17.70
N ALA A 331 -32.47 24.52 16.64
CA ALA A 331 -31.89 23.73 15.55
C ALA A 331 -30.73 24.46 14.82
N ALA A 332 -30.78 25.79 14.72
CA ALA A 332 -29.69 26.58 14.16
C ALA A 332 -28.45 26.57 15.08
N ASN A 333 -28.63 26.74 16.38
CA ASN A 333 -27.55 26.70 17.36
C ASN A 333 -26.90 25.31 17.43
N ASP A 334 -27.69 24.23 17.46
CA ASP A 334 -27.18 22.86 17.41
C ASP A 334 -26.29 22.62 16.19
N ARG A 335 -26.67 23.21 15.04
CA ARG A 335 -25.89 23.12 13.79
C ARG A 335 -24.62 23.96 13.87
N ILE A 336 -24.66 25.15 14.46
CA ILE A 336 -23.47 26.00 14.67
C ILE A 336 -22.46 25.24 15.54
N ASP A 337 -22.89 24.71 16.69
CA ASP A 337 -22.03 23.94 17.59
C ASP A 337 -21.40 22.72 16.90
N ALA A 338 -22.17 22.03 16.05
CA ALA A 338 -21.67 20.87 15.31
C ALA A 338 -20.70 21.25 14.18
N LEU A 339 -20.91 22.40 13.52
CA LEU A 339 -19.98 22.96 12.53
C LEU A 339 -18.69 23.45 13.18
N GLU A 340 -18.76 24.12 14.33
CA GLU A 340 -17.58 24.56 15.08
C GLU A 340 -16.71 23.36 15.50
N LYS A 341 -17.34 22.28 16.00
CA LYS A 341 -16.64 21.02 16.29
C LYS A 341 -16.03 20.37 15.04
N GLN A 342 -16.73 20.41 13.90
CA GLN A 342 -16.18 19.90 12.64
C GLN A 342 -14.96 20.72 12.21
N ILE A 343 -15.01 22.05 12.28
CA ILE A 343 -13.88 22.93 11.94
C ILE A 343 -12.69 22.64 12.85
N ALA A 344 -12.91 22.50 14.15
CA ALA A 344 -11.84 22.16 15.10
C ALA A 344 -11.20 20.79 14.77
N SER A 345 -12.01 19.77 14.45
CA SER A 345 -11.52 18.45 14.04
C SER A 345 -10.74 18.49 12.73
N MET A 346 -11.22 19.23 11.72
CA MET A 346 -10.51 19.43 10.45
C MET A 346 -9.18 20.15 10.63
N GLY A 347 -9.11 21.12 11.55
CA GLY A 347 -7.85 21.79 11.92
C GLY A 347 -6.83 20.81 12.49
N SER A 348 -7.23 19.98 13.46
CA SER A 348 -6.37 18.93 14.03
C SER A 348 -5.93 17.90 12.99
N GLU A 349 -6.80 17.53 12.05
CA GLU A 349 -6.49 16.60 10.95
C GLU A 349 -5.46 17.20 9.98
N GLN A 350 -5.58 18.50 9.68
CA GLN A 350 -4.62 19.21 8.85
C GLN A 350 -3.23 19.27 9.50
N ASP A 351 -3.15 19.58 10.80
CA ASP A 351 -1.89 19.57 11.55
C ASP A 351 -1.24 18.17 11.54
N TYR A 352 -2.06 17.12 11.67
CA TYR A 352 -1.59 15.74 11.53
C TYR A 352 -1.00 15.45 10.14
N TYR A 353 -1.70 15.82 9.05
CA TYR A 353 -1.19 15.60 7.70
C TYR A 353 0.11 16.36 7.42
N ILE A 354 0.26 17.56 7.96
CA ILE A 354 1.53 18.33 7.87
C ILE A 354 2.65 17.56 8.56
N ALA A 355 2.43 17.08 9.79
CA ALA A 355 3.45 16.34 10.54
C ALA A 355 3.83 15.00 9.86
N GLU A 356 2.86 14.23 9.36
CA GLU A 356 3.14 13.00 8.63
C GLU A 356 3.85 13.28 7.31
N TYR A 357 3.50 14.36 6.60
CA TYR A 357 4.23 14.78 5.41
C TYR A 357 5.70 15.11 5.71
N GLU A 358 5.99 15.83 6.80
CA GLU A 358 7.36 16.11 7.23
C GLU A 358 8.14 14.84 7.56
N LYS A 359 7.49 13.89 8.23
CA LYS A 359 8.08 12.59 8.58
C LYS A 359 8.36 11.74 7.35
N GLU A 360 7.44 11.67 6.40
CA GLU A 360 7.63 10.96 5.14
C GLU A 360 8.70 11.61 4.28
N ARG A 361 8.76 12.95 4.26
CA ARG A 361 9.85 13.68 3.61
C ARG A 361 11.20 13.35 4.25
N ALA A 362 11.32 13.37 5.57
CA ALA A 362 12.56 13.01 6.26
C ALA A 362 12.97 11.54 5.99
N ARG A 363 12.01 10.62 5.92
CA ARG A 363 12.24 9.21 5.53
C ARG A 363 12.73 9.10 4.09
N ALA A 364 12.14 9.85 3.16
CA ALA A 364 12.56 9.90 1.77
C ALA A 364 13.99 10.43 1.64
N GLU A 365 14.31 11.54 2.33
CA GLU A 365 15.66 12.12 2.37
C GLU A 365 16.69 11.14 2.98
N LEU A 366 16.33 10.41 4.04
CA LEU A 366 17.20 9.38 4.62
C LEU A 366 17.42 8.20 3.65
N SER A 367 16.36 7.72 3.01
CA SER A 367 16.41 6.63 2.01
C SER A 367 17.28 7.03 0.82
N GLU A 368 17.12 8.27 0.34
CA GLU A 368 17.96 8.85 -0.70
C GLU A 368 19.44 8.89 -0.28
N SER A 369 19.73 9.37 0.93
CA SER A 369 21.09 9.37 1.46
C SER A 369 21.68 7.96 1.59
N GLN A 370 20.87 6.97 1.99
CA GLN A 370 21.29 5.57 2.06
C GLN A 370 21.57 4.99 0.67
N SER A 371 20.75 5.32 -0.33
CA SER A 371 20.96 4.92 -1.72
C SER A 371 22.27 5.49 -2.27
N GLN A 372 22.54 6.78 -2.04
CA GLN A 372 23.80 7.43 -2.40
C GLN A 372 25.02 6.78 -1.73
N LYS A 373 24.93 6.46 -0.43
CA LYS A 373 26.01 5.76 0.31
C LYS A 373 26.26 4.36 -0.25
N SER A 374 25.20 3.62 -0.58
CA SER A 374 25.29 2.29 -1.19
C SER A 374 25.95 2.36 -2.57
N ALA A 375 25.56 3.34 -3.41
CA ALA A 375 26.16 3.57 -4.71
C ALA A 375 27.67 3.84 -4.60
N TYR A 376 28.08 4.74 -3.69
CA TYR A 376 29.49 5.03 -3.43
C TYR A 376 30.25 3.79 -2.93
N ARG A 377 29.63 2.99 -2.06
CA ARG A 377 30.24 1.76 -1.54
C ARG A 377 30.45 0.71 -2.64
N ILE A 378 29.47 0.53 -3.53
CA ILE A 378 29.58 -0.34 -4.70
C ILE A 378 30.75 0.12 -5.56
N GLN A 379 30.83 1.42 -5.87
CA GLN A 379 31.94 1.98 -6.65
C GLN A 379 33.30 1.68 -6.02
N GLN A 380 33.44 1.93 -4.71
CA GLN A 380 34.69 1.69 -3.99
C GLN A 380 35.10 0.21 -4.01
N LEU A 381 34.14 -0.70 -3.84
CA LEU A 381 34.41 -2.15 -3.87
C LEU A 381 34.82 -2.60 -5.28
N THR A 382 34.13 -2.12 -6.32
CA THR A 382 34.47 -2.40 -7.71
C THR A 382 35.88 -1.90 -8.05
N ASP A 383 36.23 -0.67 -7.67
CA ASP A 383 37.57 -0.12 -7.91
C ASP A 383 38.66 -0.90 -7.15
N GLN A 384 38.37 -1.37 -5.94
CA GLN A 384 39.29 -2.21 -5.17
C GLN A 384 39.51 -3.59 -5.80
N LEU A 385 38.47 -4.22 -6.35
CA LEU A 385 38.59 -5.48 -7.09
C LEU A 385 39.44 -5.28 -8.35
N LYS A 386 39.12 -4.26 -9.16
CA LYS A 386 39.87 -3.93 -10.37
C LYS A 386 41.34 -3.61 -10.08
N ALA A 387 41.63 -2.88 -9.00
CA ALA A 387 43.00 -2.57 -8.60
C ALA A 387 43.82 -3.81 -8.18
N LYS A 388 43.17 -4.88 -7.73
CA LYS A 388 43.81 -6.18 -7.43
C LYS A 388 44.00 -7.06 -8.66
N GLY A 389 43.56 -6.61 -9.85
CA GLY A 389 43.62 -7.36 -11.09
C GLY A 389 42.43 -8.29 -11.31
N ASP A 390 41.45 -8.29 -10.40
CA ASP A 390 40.19 -9.02 -10.56
C ASP A 390 39.20 -8.14 -11.33
N ASP A 391 38.70 -8.64 -12.46
CA ASP A 391 37.60 -8.00 -13.18
C ASP A 391 36.28 -8.66 -12.76
N PRO A 392 35.42 -7.99 -11.98
CA PRO A 392 34.18 -8.58 -11.47
C PRO A 392 33.20 -8.96 -12.59
N ASP A 393 33.39 -8.42 -13.80
CA ASP A 393 32.50 -8.66 -14.94
C ASP A 393 32.99 -9.76 -15.88
N LYS A 394 34.23 -10.23 -15.73
CA LYS A 394 34.88 -11.15 -16.69
C LYS A 394 34.24 -12.55 -16.75
N ASP A 395 33.73 -13.03 -15.61
CA ASP A 395 33.16 -14.38 -15.48
C ASP A 395 31.63 -14.37 -15.37
N ILE A 396 30.97 -13.23 -15.67
CA ILE A 396 29.51 -13.17 -15.68
C ILE A 396 28.97 -13.99 -16.86
N ALA A 397 28.27 -15.08 -16.55
CA ALA A 397 27.59 -15.89 -17.54
C ALA A 397 26.44 -15.10 -18.19
N ILE A 398 26.39 -15.07 -19.52
CA ILE A 398 25.34 -14.40 -20.29
C ILE A 398 24.08 -15.28 -20.31
N PRO A 399 22.87 -14.71 -20.13
CA PRO A 399 21.63 -15.47 -20.14
C PRO A 399 21.40 -16.16 -21.50
N ALA A 400 20.89 -17.39 -21.46
CA ALA A 400 20.67 -18.19 -22.65
C ALA A 400 19.33 -17.87 -23.35
N SER A 401 18.42 -17.19 -22.64
CA SER A 401 17.07 -16.90 -23.12
C SER A 401 16.56 -15.53 -22.65
N TRP A 402 15.60 -14.97 -23.38
CA TRP A 402 14.96 -13.71 -23.02
C TRP A 402 14.18 -13.78 -21.71
N GLN A 403 13.65 -14.96 -21.38
CA GLN A 403 12.96 -15.23 -20.12
C GLN A 403 13.88 -15.03 -18.91
N GLU A 404 15.18 -15.30 -19.06
CA GLU A 404 16.18 -15.15 -18.00
C GLU A 404 16.74 -13.73 -17.89
N LEU A 405 16.67 -12.93 -18.96
CA LEU A 405 17.38 -11.65 -19.07
C LEU A 405 17.05 -10.67 -17.93
N SER A 406 15.78 -10.53 -17.58
CA SER A 406 15.35 -9.61 -16.52
C SER A 406 15.93 -10.03 -15.16
N ALA A 407 15.78 -11.30 -14.80
CA ALA A 407 16.30 -11.85 -13.56
C ALA A 407 17.83 -11.76 -13.51
N TRP A 408 18.50 -12.00 -14.63
CA TRP A 408 19.94 -11.85 -14.75
C TRP A 408 20.41 -10.40 -14.53
N CYS A 409 19.69 -9.40 -15.04
CA CYS A 409 20.01 -7.99 -14.78
C CYS A 409 19.88 -7.66 -13.29
N ASP A 410 18.79 -8.11 -12.65
CA ASP A 410 18.53 -7.87 -11.24
C ASP A 410 19.54 -8.57 -10.31
N GLU A 411 20.15 -9.66 -10.76
CA GLU A 411 21.16 -10.40 -9.98
C GLU A 411 22.59 -9.90 -10.24
N GLN A 412 22.98 -9.79 -11.50
CA GLN A 412 24.38 -9.56 -11.89
C GLN A 412 24.71 -8.06 -12.03
N LEU A 413 23.73 -7.23 -12.35
CA LEU A 413 23.90 -5.80 -12.63
C LEU A 413 23.27 -4.89 -11.56
N ALA A 414 22.77 -5.47 -10.45
CA ALA A 414 22.20 -4.74 -9.33
C ALA A 414 23.13 -3.62 -8.84
N GLY A 415 22.55 -2.44 -8.60
CA GLY A 415 23.29 -1.26 -8.17
C GLY A 415 24.12 -0.58 -9.27
N ARG A 416 24.14 -1.13 -10.50
CA ARG A 416 24.85 -0.54 -11.67
C ARG A 416 23.91 -0.22 -12.82
N LEU A 417 22.93 -1.09 -13.09
CA LEU A 417 21.92 -0.93 -14.11
C LEU A 417 20.56 -1.36 -13.57
N VAL A 418 19.51 -0.65 -13.98
CA VAL A 418 18.12 -1.00 -13.65
C VAL A 418 17.25 -0.94 -14.91
N LEU A 419 16.34 -1.91 -15.03
CA LEU A 419 15.32 -1.92 -16.07
C LEU A 419 14.04 -1.27 -15.54
N THR A 420 13.48 -0.33 -16.31
CA THR A 420 12.14 0.20 -16.01
C THR A 420 11.05 -0.82 -16.36
N PRO A 421 9.78 -0.65 -15.90
CA PRO A 421 8.69 -1.56 -16.23
C PRO A 421 8.47 -1.71 -17.74
N ASN A 422 8.70 -0.64 -18.51
CA ASN A 422 8.65 -0.68 -19.97
C ASN A 422 9.74 -1.59 -20.56
N ALA A 423 10.99 -1.44 -20.09
CA ALA A 423 12.10 -2.29 -20.50
C ALA A 423 11.88 -3.77 -20.12
N HIS A 424 11.34 -4.04 -18.93
CA HIS A 424 10.94 -5.40 -18.53
C HIS A 424 9.87 -5.99 -19.46
N ARG A 425 8.83 -5.22 -19.80
CA ARG A 425 7.78 -5.67 -20.73
C ARG A 425 8.34 -6.00 -22.10
N GLY A 426 9.25 -5.18 -22.61
CA GLY A 426 9.92 -5.42 -23.89
C GLY A 426 10.86 -6.63 -23.86
N ALA A 427 11.57 -6.87 -22.76
CA ALA A 427 12.40 -8.07 -22.58
C ALA A 427 11.57 -9.37 -22.49
N ARG A 428 10.35 -9.31 -21.93
CA ARG A 428 9.46 -10.48 -21.81
C ARG A 428 8.86 -10.90 -23.14
N ASN A 429 8.47 -9.93 -23.97
CA ASN A 429 7.92 -10.16 -25.31
C ASN A 429 8.83 -9.52 -26.36
N PRO A 430 10.05 -10.05 -26.53
CA PRO A 430 11.09 -9.41 -27.32
C PRO A 430 10.74 -9.51 -28.80
N VAL A 431 10.81 -8.39 -29.50
CA VAL A 431 10.72 -8.40 -30.95
C VAL A 431 12.07 -8.73 -31.57
N PHE A 432 13.17 -8.26 -30.95
CA PHE A 432 14.54 -8.57 -31.34
C PHE A 432 14.93 -9.99 -30.90
N THR A 433 15.58 -10.77 -31.77
CA THR A 433 15.79 -12.21 -31.51
C THR A 433 17.02 -12.53 -30.69
N ASP A 434 18.12 -11.77 -30.84
CA ASP A 434 19.42 -12.11 -30.26
C ASP A 434 19.56 -11.58 -28.82
N VAL A 435 19.26 -12.45 -27.85
CA VAL A 435 19.40 -12.14 -26.42
C VAL A 435 20.86 -11.93 -26.00
N GLU A 436 21.81 -12.63 -26.62
CA GLU A 436 23.22 -12.56 -26.24
C GLU A 436 23.76 -11.16 -26.52
N THR A 437 23.47 -10.63 -27.70
CA THR A 437 23.84 -9.26 -28.08
C THR A 437 23.20 -8.23 -27.15
N ALA A 438 21.92 -8.40 -26.79
CA ALA A 438 21.24 -7.50 -25.86
C ALA A 438 21.87 -7.55 -24.46
N ALA A 439 22.13 -8.74 -23.92
CA ALA A 439 22.73 -8.91 -22.60
C ALA A 439 24.17 -8.35 -22.53
N ARG A 440 24.99 -8.59 -23.55
CA ARG A 440 26.34 -8.01 -23.65
C ARG A 440 26.29 -6.48 -23.73
N SER A 441 25.29 -5.93 -24.43
CA SER A 441 25.05 -4.49 -24.49
C SER A 441 24.70 -3.91 -23.12
N LEU A 442 23.84 -4.59 -22.34
CA LEU A 442 23.51 -4.19 -20.97
C LEU A 442 24.71 -4.31 -20.03
N LEU A 443 25.54 -5.35 -20.18
CA LEU A 443 26.76 -5.51 -19.40
C LEU A 443 27.72 -4.33 -19.64
N TRP A 444 27.96 -3.95 -20.90
CA TRP A 444 28.77 -2.78 -21.25
C TRP A 444 28.21 -1.47 -20.68
N LEU A 445 26.88 -1.32 -20.65
CA LEU A 445 26.24 -0.18 -19.99
C LEU A 445 26.56 -0.16 -18.49
N ALA A 446 26.40 -1.30 -17.82
CA ALA A 446 26.63 -1.44 -16.39
C ALA A 446 28.12 -1.33 -15.98
N SER A 447 29.05 -1.54 -16.93
CA SER A 447 30.49 -1.47 -16.70
C SER A 447 31.11 -0.21 -17.32
N ASP A 448 31.59 -0.28 -18.55
CA ASP A 448 32.40 0.75 -19.20
C ASP A 448 31.66 2.08 -19.33
N CYS A 449 30.40 2.06 -19.76
CA CYS A 449 29.60 3.28 -19.92
C CYS A 449 29.40 3.99 -18.58
N ARG A 450 28.97 3.24 -17.56
CA ARG A 450 28.79 3.73 -16.20
C ARG A 450 30.09 4.29 -15.62
N ASP A 451 31.20 3.57 -15.75
CA ASP A 451 32.51 4.00 -15.23
C ASP A 451 32.96 5.31 -15.87
N GLN A 452 32.76 5.47 -17.19
CA GLN A 452 33.07 6.72 -17.89
C GLN A 452 32.20 7.89 -17.39
N ARG A 453 30.91 7.65 -17.15
CA ARG A 453 29.99 8.66 -16.60
C ARG A 453 30.40 9.11 -15.20
N ILE A 454 30.83 8.18 -14.33
CA ILE A 454 31.23 8.47 -12.95
C ILE A 454 32.56 9.22 -12.91
N LYS A 455 33.55 8.78 -13.70
CA LYS A 455 34.90 9.37 -13.68
C LYS A 455 34.96 10.76 -14.34
N GLY A 456 33.88 11.20 -15.00
CA GLY A 456 33.82 12.49 -15.68
C GLY A 456 34.87 12.66 -16.79
N GLY A 457 35.43 11.55 -17.27
CA GLY A 457 36.56 11.57 -18.20
C GLY A 457 36.11 12.02 -19.59
N GLY A 458 36.84 12.97 -20.18
CA GLY A 458 36.55 13.63 -21.47
C GLY A 458 36.60 12.74 -22.73
N GLY A 459 36.28 11.45 -22.63
CA GLY A 459 36.02 10.57 -23.76
C GLY A 459 34.56 10.65 -24.18
N SER A 460 34.30 10.86 -25.47
CA SER A 460 32.95 10.82 -26.00
C SER A 460 32.44 9.38 -26.01
N ILE A 461 31.40 9.07 -25.24
CA ILE A 461 30.62 7.82 -25.38
C ILE A 461 29.76 7.80 -26.65
N ASN A 462 29.71 8.90 -27.40
CA ASN A 462 28.93 9.01 -28.63
C ASN A 462 29.63 8.33 -29.80
N ASN A 463 28.85 7.53 -30.54
CA ASN A 463 29.29 6.70 -31.66
C ASN A 463 30.43 5.74 -31.30
N VAL A 464 30.45 5.26 -30.06
CA VAL A 464 31.40 4.23 -29.61
C VAL A 464 30.90 2.86 -30.04
N THR A 465 31.74 2.13 -30.78
CA THR A 465 31.49 0.72 -31.10
C THR A 465 31.67 -0.13 -29.84
N ILE A 466 30.61 -0.85 -29.47
CA ILE A 466 30.60 -1.75 -28.30
C ILE A 466 31.08 -3.14 -28.71
N MET A 467 30.57 -3.61 -29.84
CA MET A 467 30.90 -4.89 -30.49
C MET A 467 30.59 -4.77 -31.98
N ASP A 468 30.96 -5.77 -32.78
CA ASP A 468 30.78 -5.70 -34.24
C ASP A 468 29.32 -5.38 -34.62
N GLY A 469 29.13 -4.31 -35.42
CA GLY A 469 27.82 -3.83 -35.83
C GLY A 469 26.94 -3.15 -34.75
N ILE A 470 27.41 -3.02 -33.50
CA ILE A 470 26.68 -2.41 -32.38
C ILE A 470 27.41 -1.16 -31.88
N GLN A 471 26.68 -0.06 -31.70
CA GLN A 471 27.23 1.21 -31.24
C GLN A 471 26.34 1.91 -30.22
N ASN A 472 26.96 2.64 -29.31
CA ASN A 472 26.30 3.61 -28.44
C ASN A 472 26.23 4.98 -29.14
N ALA A 473 25.09 5.63 -29.12
CA ALA A 473 24.91 6.95 -29.73
C ALA A 473 23.90 7.79 -28.97
N SER A 474 24.00 9.11 -29.13
CA SER A 474 22.98 10.06 -28.68
C SER A 474 21.68 9.86 -29.47
N CYS A 475 20.53 9.90 -28.79
CA CYS A 475 19.20 9.78 -29.41
C CYS A 475 18.90 10.94 -30.37
N GLY A 476 19.37 12.15 -30.06
CA GLY A 476 19.05 13.34 -30.87
C GLY A 476 17.55 13.61 -30.88
N ALA A 477 16.91 13.59 -32.06
CA ALA A 477 15.47 13.81 -32.21
C ALA A 477 14.60 12.69 -31.58
N ASP A 478 15.16 11.50 -31.34
CA ASP A 478 14.45 10.37 -30.71
C ASP A 478 14.45 10.45 -29.17
N THR A 479 14.99 11.52 -28.60
CA THR A 479 15.01 11.76 -27.14
C THR A 479 13.60 11.94 -26.62
N TYR A 480 13.30 11.34 -25.47
CA TYR A 480 11.98 11.45 -24.85
C TYR A 480 12.05 11.40 -23.34
N GLU A 481 11.03 11.97 -22.71
CA GLU A 481 10.89 11.99 -21.26
C GLU A 481 10.07 10.79 -20.76
N PHE A 482 10.45 10.25 -19.60
CA PHE A 482 9.74 9.19 -18.90
C PHE A 482 9.80 9.38 -17.39
N ASP A 483 8.82 8.82 -16.68
CA ASP A 483 8.80 8.84 -15.21
C ASP A 483 9.36 7.52 -14.68
N TRP A 484 10.27 7.61 -13.72
CA TRP A 484 10.83 6.45 -13.02
C TRP A 484 11.09 6.79 -11.56
N ASN A 485 10.66 5.92 -10.65
CA ASN A 485 10.86 6.07 -9.20
C ASN A 485 10.48 7.47 -8.65
N GLY A 486 9.34 8.01 -9.11
CA GLY A 486 8.84 9.32 -8.70
C GLY A 486 9.58 10.54 -9.27
N ARG A 487 10.56 10.32 -10.16
CA ARG A 487 11.36 11.38 -10.82
C ARG A 487 11.17 11.33 -12.33
N ARG A 488 11.29 12.49 -12.97
CA ARG A 488 11.28 12.64 -14.43
C ARG A 488 12.70 12.48 -14.97
N PHE A 489 12.87 11.63 -15.98
CA PHE A 489 14.14 11.37 -16.67
C PHE A 489 13.99 11.56 -18.18
N SER A 490 15.10 11.89 -18.83
CA SER A 490 15.21 12.00 -20.29
C SER A 490 16.04 10.85 -20.84
N ALA A 491 15.46 10.04 -21.73
CA ALA A 491 16.18 8.97 -22.42
C ALA A 491 16.96 9.54 -23.61
N ASP A 492 18.15 10.03 -23.33
CA ASP A 492 19.01 10.80 -24.25
C ASP A 492 20.04 9.94 -25.01
N TRP A 493 20.21 8.67 -24.62
CA TRP A 493 21.13 7.73 -25.27
C TRP A 493 20.45 6.45 -25.71
N HIS A 494 21.01 5.84 -26.75
CA HIS A 494 20.67 4.48 -27.10
C HIS A 494 21.87 3.64 -27.52
N ILE A 495 21.75 2.33 -27.32
CA ILE A 495 22.51 1.35 -28.08
C ILE A 495 21.71 1.01 -29.33
N LYS A 496 22.37 0.99 -30.49
CA LYS A 496 21.77 0.61 -31.76
C LYS A 496 22.66 -0.31 -32.56
N ASN A 497 22.04 -1.16 -33.37
CA ASN A 497 22.72 -1.85 -34.45
C ASN A 497 22.40 -1.24 -35.83
N GLY A 498 23.01 -1.76 -36.89
CA GLY A 498 22.70 -1.37 -38.28
C GLY A 498 21.33 -1.85 -38.79
N GLY A 499 20.50 -2.45 -37.93
CA GLY A 499 19.19 -2.98 -38.27
C GLY A 499 18.19 -1.90 -38.68
N ASN A 500 17.33 -2.23 -39.63
CA ASN A 500 16.29 -1.34 -40.14
C ASN A 500 15.01 -1.48 -39.29
N THR A 501 14.36 -0.38 -38.95
CA THR A 501 13.06 -0.38 -38.24
C THR A 501 11.95 -1.12 -39.00
N ARG A 502 12.10 -1.34 -40.31
CA ARG A 502 11.21 -2.17 -41.13
C ARG A 502 11.30 -3.68 -40.85
N ASP A 503 12.39 -4.14 -40.25
CA ASP A 503 12.53 -5.51 -39.74
C ASP A 503 12.96 -5.45 -38.25
N PRO A 504 11.97 -5.27 -37.34
CA PRO A 504 12.26 -5.11 -35.92
C PRO A 504 12.94 -6.34 -35.29
N SER A 505 12.87 -7.51 -35.93
CA SER A 505 13.52 -8.73 -35.44
C SER A 505 15.04 -8.65 -35.44
N ARG A 506 15.60 -7.78 -36.30
CA ARG A 506 17.03 -7.53 -36.45
C ARG A 506 17.43 -6.12 -36.00
N CYS A 507 16.51 -5.32 -35.47
CA CYS A 507 16.75 -3.93 -35.10
C CYS A 507 16.84 -3.78 -33.58
N LEU A 508 18.07 -3.82 -33.05
CA LEU A 508 18.32 -3.60 -31.64
C LEU A 508 18.24 -2.10 -31.33
N ARG A 509 17.41 -1.73 -30.36
CA ARG A 509 17.47 -0.43 -29.69
C ARG A 509 17.30 -0.60 -28.18
N ILE A 510 18.20 -0.02 -27.41
CA ILE A 510 18.12 0.05 -25.94
C ILE A 510 18.25 1.52 -25.57
N TYR A 511 17.15 2.14 -25.11
CA TYR A 511 17.10 3.53 -24.70
C TYR A 511 17.41 3.65 -23.21
N TYR A 512 18.25 4.61 -22.82
CA TYR A 512 18.69 4.76 -21.44
C TYR A 512 19.13 6.18 -21.10
N CYS A 513 19.28 6.42 -19.80
CA CYS A 513 19.96 7.59 -19.23
C CYS A 513 20.86 7.18 -18.06
N PHE A 514 21.71 8.09 -17.58
CA PHE A 514 22.49 7.90 -16.36
C PHE A 514 21.87 8.71 -15.21
N ASP A 515 21.59 8.07 -14.09
CA ASP A 515 21.14 8.75 -12.88
C ASP A 515 22.35 9.09 -12.00
N PRO A 516 22.76 10.37 -11.88
CA PRO A 516 23.91 10.76 -11.06
C PRO A 516 23.70 10.54 -9.57
N GLN A 517 22.44 10.47 -9.10
CA GLN A 517 22.10 10.33 -7.69
C GLN A 517 22.33 8.90 -7.19
N THR A 518 21.90 7.90 -7.95
CA THR A 518 22.11 6.48 -7.64
C THR A 518 23.36 5.91 -8.33
N GLN A 519 23.98 6.67 -9.22
CA GLN A 519 25.07 6.24 -10.09
C GLN A 519 24.71 4.98 -10.90
N GLN A 520 23.47 4.87 -11.36
CA GLN A 520 22.97 3.74 -12.15
C GLN A 520 22.65 4.15 -13.58
N ILE A 521 22.78 3.20 -14.51
CA ILE A 521 22.16 3.30 -15.83
C ILE A 521 20.68 2.90 -15.69
N VAL A 522 19.78 3.77 -16.13
CA VAL A 522 18.33 3.51 -16.14
C VAL A 522 17.92 3.21 -17.57
N VAL A 523 17.53 1.96 -17.83
CA VAL A 523 17.06 1.53 -19.16
C VAL A 523 15.56 1.77 -19.26
N SER A 524 15.19 2.71 -20.12
CA SER A 524 13.81 3.18 -20.27
C SER A 524 12.98 2.31 -21.22
N ASP A 525 13.59 1.74 -22.26
CA ASP A 525 12.91 0.90 -23.26
C ASP A 525 13.90 0.02 -24.02
N MET A 526 13.50 -1.21 -24.34
CA MET A 526 14.30 -2.22 -25.05
C MET A 526 13.39 -3.38 -25.51
N PRO A 527 13.82 -4.30 -26.38
CA PRO A 527 15.07 -4.32 -27.16
C PRO A 527 14.92 -3.77 -28.59
N ALA A 528 13.78 -3.16 -28.93
CA ALA A 528 13.50 -2.70 -30.29
C ALA A 528 13.21 -1.20 -30.34
N HIS A 529 13.17 -0.66 -31.56
CA HIS A 529 12.81 0.74 -31.77
C HIS A 529 11.41 1.03 -31.23
N ARG A 530 11.27 2.12 -30.47
CA ARG A 530 9.98 2.56 -29.94
C ARG A 530 9.02 2.90 -31.07
N ARG A 531 7.77 2.46 -30.96
CA ARG A 531 6.70 2.87 -31.86
C ARG A 531 6.03 4.11 -31.27
N THR A 532 6.40 5.29 -31.74
CA THR A 532 5.62 6.50 -31.49
C THR A 532 4.35 6.40 -32.33
N GLY A 533 3.15 6.60 -31.75
CA GLY A 533 1.85 6.41 -32.40
C GLY A 533 1.51 7.37 -33.57
N ALA A 534 2.52 7.83 -34.32
CA ALA A 534 2.43 8.69 -35.49
C ALA A 534 2.72 7.95 -36.81
N THR A 535 2.72 6.61 -36.83
CA THR A 535 2.74 5.79 -38.05
C THR A 535 1.90 4.55 -37.91
#